data_AF-A0A8H7RIU2-F1
#
_entry.id   AF-A0A8H7RIU2-F1
#
_cell.length_a   1.000
_cell.length_b   1.000
_cell.length_c   1.000
_cell.angle_alpha   90.00
_cell.angle_beta   90.00
_cell.angle_gamma   90.00
#
_symmetry.space_group_name_H-M   'P 1'
#
loop_
_entity.id
_entity.type
_entity.pdbx_description
1 polymer ?
#
loop_
_entity_poly.entity_id
_entity_poly.type
_entity_poly.pdbx_seq_one_letter_code
_entity_poly.pdbx_strand_id
1 'polypeptide(L)'
;MSSAGKIVKHLLAKNGPMTTQSLFAYVPTYQKEFVSKTHLKQKILTSLQGSGVIYKQVKRESATGKPTWEWNFTNQELIEKYKNLTFVPNFSITCSSLH
;
A
#
# COMPACT_ATOMS: atom_id res chain seq x y z
N MET A 1 2.11 -9.37 -13.78
CA MET A 1 1.35 -8.51 -12.85
C MET A 1 2.23 -7.34 -12.42
N SER A 2 1.75 -6.10 -12.56
CA SER A 2 2.50 -4.86 -12.26
C SER A 2 3.01 -4.85 -10.81
N SER A 3 4.30 -4.51 -10.62
CA SER A 3 4.97 -4.54 -9.32
C SER A 3 4.31 -3.60 -8.30
N ALA A 4 3.72 -2.51 -8.76
CA ALA A 4 2.93 -1.57 -7.96
C ALA A 4 1.80 -2.24 -7.15
N GLY A 5 1.10 -3.23 -7.70
CA GLY A 5 0.07 -3.97 -6.99
C GLY A 5 0.62 -4.84 -5.86
N LYS A 6 1.82 -5.40 -6.02
CA LYS A 6 2.52 -6.15 -4.96
C LYS A 6 2.96 -5.22 -3.83
N ILE A 7 3.42 -4.02 -4.16
CA ILE A 7 3.84 -3.01 -3.18
C ILE A 7 2.66 -2.56 -2.32
N VAL A 8 1.50 -2.24 -2.91
CA VAL A 8 0.31 -1.86 -2.14
C VAL A 8 -0.11 -2.97 -1.17
N LYS A 9 -0.13 -4.22 -1.64
CA LYS A 9 -0.43 -5.37 -0.79
C LYS A 9 0.57 -5.50 0.36
N HIS A 10 1.85 -5.34 0.09
CA HIS A 10 2.90 -5.39 1.12
C HIS A 10 2.74 -4.27 2.15
N LEU A 11 2.48 -3.04 1.70
CA LEU A 11 2.28 -1.88 2.59
C LEU A 11 1.07 -2.06 3.51
N LEU A 12 -0.05 -2.53 2.96
CA LEU A 12 -1.24 -2.86 3.75
C LEU A 12 -0.99 -4.04 4.71
N ALA A 13 -0.21 -5.03 4.29
CA ALA A 13 0.06 -6.20 5.14
C ALA A 13 1.01 -5.88 6.30
N LYS A 14 1.93 -4.94 6.09
CA LYS A 14 2.92 -4.52 7.09
C LYS A 14 2.38 -3.46 8.05
N ASN A 15 1.65 -2.47 7.53
CA ASN A 15 1.16 -1.34 8.33
C ASN A 15 -0.31 -1.46 8.75
N GLY A 16 -1.04 -2.43 8.21
CA GLY A 16 -2.47 -2.61 8.47
C GLY A 16 -3.36 -1.79 7.52
N PRO A 17 -4.64 -1.60 7.89
CA PRO A 17 -5.59 -0.83 7.09
C PRO A 17 -5.11 0.62 6.90
N MET A 18 -5.13 1.11 5.66
CA MET A 18 -4.63 2.46 5.35
C MET A 18 -5.57 3.23 4.43
N THR A 19 -5.56 4.55 4.60
CA THR A 19 -6.26 5.44 3.67
C THR A 19 -5.49 5.58 2.37
N THR A 20 -6.20 6.03 1.32
CA THR A 20 -5.55 6.35 0.03
C THR A 20 -4.49 7.45 0.17
N GLN A 21 -4.66 8.36 1.13
CA GLN A 21 -3.71 9.44 1.38
C GLN A 21 -2.44 8.92 2.06
N SER A 22 -2.58 8.01 3.02
CA SER A 22 -1.44 7.34 3.65
C SER A 22 -0.68 6.49 2.65
N LEU A 23 -1.36 5.74 1.77
CA LEU A 23 -0.71 5.00 0.67
C LEU A 23 0.02 5.94 -0.29
N PHE A 24 -0.56 7.11 -0.57
CA PHE A 24 0.08 8.12 -1.42
C PHE A 24 1.37 8.67 -0.81
N ALA A 25 1.50 8.73 0.52
CA ALA A 25 2.74 9.15 1.18
C ALA A 25 3.93 8.22 0.90
N TYR A 26 3.70 6.96 0.49
CA TYR A 26 4.75 6.02 0.08
C TYR A 26 5.07 6.06 -1.42
N VAL A 27 4.32 6.82 -2.22
CA VAL A 27 4.59 7.00 -3.66
C VAL A 27 6.00 7.55 -3.93
N PRO A 28 6.52 8.54 -3.18
CA PRO A 28 7.89 9.03 -3.36
C PRO A 28 8.95 7.95 -3.14
N THR A 29 8.68 6.94 -2.31
CA THR A 29 9.59 5.81 -2.07
C THR A 29 9.62 4.82 -3.24
N TYR A 30 8.54 4.75 -4.02
CA TYR A 30 8.37 3.80 -5.13
C TYR A 30 7.98 4.52 -6.43
N GLN A 31 8.64 5.63 -6.75
CA GLN A 31 8.35 6.47 -7.92
C GLN A 31 8.39 5.71 -9.26
N LYS A 32 9.19 4.64 -9.35
CA LYS A 32 9.25 3.77 -10.54
C LYS A 32 7.94 3.02 -10.81
N GLU A 33 7.13 2.79 -9.78
CA GLU A 33 5.93 1.94 -9.84
C GLU A 33 4.64 2.75 -9.68
N PHE A 34 4.69 3.90 -8.99
CA PHE A 34 3.56 4.79 -8.80
C PHE A 34 3.75 6.11 -9.56
N VAL A 35 3.07 6.22 -10.71
CA VAL A 35 3.11 7.42 -11.56
C VAL A 35 2.30 8.59 -10.98
N SER A 36 1.11 8.33 -10.43
CA SER A 36 0.23 9.40 -9.93
C SER A 36 -0.82 8.88 -8.94
N LYS A 37 -1.42 9.79 -8.16
CA LYS A 37 -2.51 9.47 -7.22
C LYS A 37 -3.72 8.85 -7.94
N THR A 38 -4.04 9.37 -9.12
CA THR A 38 -5.12 8.86 -9.98
C THR A 38 -4.82 7.45 -10.46
N HIS A 39 -3.59 7.19 -10.89
CA HIS A 39 -3.13 5.87 -11.31
C HIS A 39 -3.22 4.83 -10.17
N LEU A 40 -2.79 5.21 -8.96
CA LEU A 40 -2.91 4.37 -7.76
C LEU A 40 -4.38 4.00 -7.48
N LYS A 41 -5.29 4.98 -7.52
CA LYS A 41 -6.71 4.76 -7.21
C LYS A 41 -7.43 3.96 -8.30
N GLN A 42 -7.35 4.41 -9.55
CA GLN A 42 -8.16 3.88 -10.64
C GLN A 42 -7.61 2.58 -11.23
N LYS A 43 -6.28 2.39 -11.22
CA LYS A 43 -5.69 1.19 -11.82
C LYS A 43 -5.32 0.15 -10.78
N ILE A 44 -4.66 0.55 -9.70
CA ILE A 44 -4.12 -0.41 -8.72
C ILE A 44 -5.21 -0.81 -7.72
N LEU A 45 -5.73 0.15 -6.94
CA LEU A 45 -6.73 -0.14 -5.91
C LEU A 45 -8.00 -0.75 -6.49
N THR A 46 -8.48 -0.22 -7.62
CA THR A 46 -9.67 -0.77 -8.31
C THR A 46 -9.43 -2.19 -8.83
N SER A 47 -8.24 -2.49 -9.38
CA SER A 47 -7.90 -3.86 -9.82
C SER A 47 -7.82 -4.83 -8.64
N LEU A 48 -7.24 -4.40 -7.51
CA LEU A 48 -7.14 -5.21 -6.30
C LEU A 48 -8.51 -5.48 -5.67
N GLN A 49 -9.39 -4.47 -5.71
CA GLN A 49 -10.76 -4.60 -5.27
C GLN A 49 -11.56 -5.55 -6.17
N GLY A 50 -11.47 -5.39 -7.49
CA GLY A 50 -12.13 -6.29 -8.46
C GLY A 50 -11.64 -7.74 -8.39
N SER A 51 -10.40 -7.95 -7.93
CA SER A 51 -9.84 -9.27 -7.68
C SER A 51 -10.23 -9.87 -6.32
N GLY A 52 -11.03 -9.17 -5.50
CA GLY A 52 -11.44 -9.62 -4.18
C GLY A 52 -10.33 -9.63 -3.12
N VAL A 53 -9.17 -9.01 -3.39
CA VAL A 53 -8.01 -9.04 -2.47
C VAL A 53 -8.17 -8.01 -1.36
N ILE A 54 -8.67 -6.83 -1.70
CA ILE A 54 -8.90 -5.73 -0.76
C ILE A 54 -10.34 -5.24 -0.87
N TYR A 55 -10.85 -4.65 0.20
CA TYR A 55 -12.13 -3.96 0.20
C TYR A 55 -11.99 -2.59 0.86
N LYS A 56 -12.95 -1.72 0.54
CA LYS A 56 -13.01 -0.35 1.07
C LYS A 56 -13.91 -0.34 2.30
N GLN A 57 -13.38 0.06 3.44
CA GLN A 57 -14.11 0.16 4.70
C GLN A 57 -14.25 1.62 5.14
N VAL A 58 -15.41 1.96 5.71
CA VAL A 58 -15.60 3.25 6.38
C VAL A 58 -15.17 3.09 7.83
N LYS A 59 -14.20 3.89 8.26
CA LYS A 59 -13.85 4.03 9.66
C LYS A 59 -14.41 5.37 10.16
N ARG A 60 -15.16 5.31 11.26
CA ARG A 60 -15.63 6.48 12.01
C ARG A 60 -14.96 6.44 13.36
N GLU A 61 -14.00 7.34 13.58
CA GLU A 61 -13.31 7.41 14.88
C GLU A 61 -14.16 8.07 15.97
N SER A 62 -15.18 8.85 15.59
CA SER A 62 -16.16 9.40 16.52
C SER A 62 -17.53 9.55 15.85
N ALA A 63 -18.59 9.61 16.65
CA ALA A 63 -19.97 9.78 16.18
C ALA A 63 -20.19 11.10 15.39
N THR A 64 -19.33 12.09 15.62
CA THR A 64 -19.36 13.42 14.98
C THR A 64 -18.21 13.65 13.99
N GLY A 65 -17.28 12.71 13.88
CA GLY A 65 -16.08 12.83 13.03
C GLY A 65 -16.36 12.58 11.55
N LYS A 66 -15.54 13.16 10.69
CA LYS A 66 -15.59 12.88 9.25
C LYS A 66 -15.25 11.40 9.01
N PRO A 67 -16.08 10.63 8.29
CA PRO A 67 -15.76 9.25 7.96
C PRO A 67 -14.51 9.19 7.10
N THR A 68 -13.54 8.36 7.49
CA THR A 68 -12.36 8.06 6.69
C THR A 68 -12.56 6.76 5.94
N TRP A 69 -12.04 6.72 4.72
CA TRP A 69 -12.10 5.55 3.89
C TRP A 69 -10.74 4.85 3.91
N GLU A 70 -10.74 3.64 4.43
CA GLU A 70 -9.56 2.80 4.56
C GLU A 70 -9.69 1.58 3.66
N TRP A 71 -8.55 1.10 3.18
CA TRP A 71 -8.44 -0.12 2.41
C TRP A 71 -7.98 -1.22 3.35
N ASN A 72 -8.69 -2.34 3.34
CA ASN A 72 -8.42 -3.49 4.18
C ASN A 72 -8.35 -4.76 3.34
N PHE A 73 -7.67 -5.79 3.84
CA PHE A 73 -7.61 -7.09 3.18
C PHE A 73 -8.89 -7.87 3.42
N THR A 74 -9.40 -8.51 2.37
CA THR A 74 -10.60 -9.37 2.49
C THR A 74 -10.32 -10.64 3.30
N ASN A 75 -9.09 -11.15 3.28
CA ASN A 75 -8.70 -12.38 3.97
C ASN A 75 -7.37 -12.18 4.71
N GLN A 76 -7.31 -12.61 5.97
CA GLN A 76 -6.11 -12.56 6.81
C GLN A 76 -4.96 -13.43 6.28
N GLU A 77 -5.25 -14.55 5.63
CA GLU A 77 -4.21 -15.42 5.04
C GLU A 77 -3.40 -14.69 3.95
N LEU A 78 -4.05 -13.74 3.26
CA LEU A 78 -3.38 -12.90 2.27
C LEU A 78 -2.42 -11.91 2.95
N ILE A 79 -2.75 -11.43 4.14
CA ILE A 79 -1.89 -10.53 4.92
C ILE A 79 -0.55 -11.22 5.19
N GLU A 80 -0.57 -12.44 5.73
CA GLU A 80 0.65 -13.18 6.03
C GLU A 80 1.50 -13.45 4.79
N LYS A 81 0.84 -13.84 3.69
CA LYS A 81 1.50 -14.08 2.40
C LYS A 81 2.23 -12.85 1.85
N TYR A 82 1.66 -11.65 2.03
CA TYR A 82 2.26 -10.42 1.51
C TYR A 82 3.17 -9.69 2.51
N LYS A 83 3.04 -9.99 3.81
CA LYS A 83 3.91 -9.46 4.88
C LYS A 83 5.35 -9.95 4.74
N ASN A 84 5.52 -11.22 4.32
CA ASN A 84 6.83 -11.85 4.15
C ASN A 84 7.49 -11.60 2.80
N LEU A 85 6.89 -10.80 1.91
CA LEU A 85 7.58 -10.35 0.71
C LEU A 85 8.68 -9.36 1.10
N THR A 86 9.91 -9.84 1.17
CA THR A 86 11.11 -9.01 1.26
C THR A 86 11.27 -8.23 -0.05
N PHE A 87 10.64 -7.06 -0.13
CA PHE A 87 11.12 -6.01 -1.03
C PHE A 87 12.43 -5.53 -0.43
N VAL A 88 13.56 -5.94 -0.99
CA VAL A 88 14.85 -5.32 -0.69
C VAL A 88 14.71 -3.88 -1.20
N PRO A 89 14.56 -2.88 -0.31
CA PRO A 89 14.64 -1.52 -0.80
C PRO A 89 16.08 -1.35 -1.26
N ASN A 90 16.28 -0.89 -2.49
CA ASN A 90 17.60 -0.57 -3.02
C ASN A 90 18.11 0.68 -2.29
N PHE A 91 18.39 0.55 -0.99
CA PHE A 91 19.25 1.47 -0.28
C PHE A 91 20.64 1.16 -0.80
N SER A 92 21.08 1.93 -1.79
CA SER A 92 22.49 2.12 -2.05
C SER A 92 23.09 2.71 -0.78
N ILE A 93 23.53 1.84 0.13
CA ILE A 93 24.48 2.21 1.17
C ILE A 93 25.79 2.45 0.43
N THR A 94 25.99 3.69 -0.03
CA THR A 94 27.34 4.18 -0.29
C THR A 94 27.99 4.36 1.08
N CYS A 95 28.57 3.29 1.61
CA CYS A 95 29.61 3.38 2.62
C CYS A 95 30.85 3.97 1.94
N SER A 96 30.89 5.31 1.85
CA SER A 96 32.12 6.04 1.56
C SER A 96 32.66 6.57 2.89
N SER A 97 33.53 5.79 3.53
CA SER A 97 34.36 6.18 4.68
C SER A 97 35.40 5.07 4.82
N LEU A 98 36.71 5.26 4.91
CA LEU A 98 37.62 6.39 4.94
C LEU A 98 38.99 5.70 4.75
N HIS A 99 39.87 6.19 3.88
CA HIS A 99 41.32 5.88 3.92
C HIS A 99 42.04 7.21 3.96
#